data_AF-A0A373HRC3-F1
#
_entry.id   AF-A0A373HRC3-F1
#
_cell.length_a   1.000
_cell.length_b   1.000
_cell.length_c   1.000
_cell.angle_alpha   90.00
_cell.angle_beta   90.00
_cell.angle_gamma   90.00
#
_symmetry.space_group_name_H-M   'P 1'
#
loop_
_entity.id
_entity.type
_entity.pdbx_description
1 polymer ?
#
loop_
_entity_poly.entity_id
_entity_poly.type
_entity_poly.pdbx_seq_one_letter_code
_entity_poly.pdbx_strand_id
1 'polypeptide(L)'
;DSIKHCNIETDQRFKMNESMTHMEELQVHIDNCEIEMMKRAAPMFDQFMHITQLPGISTLSAILIISEIGVDMKQFESDKQLTCWAGLAPANNESANKKKSVRISKAGQYLKPLLVQCALGAIKDKEGYFGIKYSRIKKRRGHKKAIIAIARMMLVSIYHMILTGETFNPSDYESFRNPNPPIKQQVLTEESAIEFLKKSGFDVSKLTKP
;
A
#
# COMPACT_ATOMS: atom_id res chain seq x y z
N ASP A 1 12.58 -26.43 19.76
CA ASP A 1 12.84 -27.55 20.69
C ASP A 1 11.63 -28.33 21.19
N SER A 2 10.40 -28.11 20.70
CA SER A 2 9.19 -28.75 21.27
C SER A 2 8.89 -30.19 20.81
N ILE A 3 9.67 -30.76 19.88
CA ILE A 3 9.36 -32.08 19.25
C ILE A 3 10.27 -33.20 19.77
N LYS A 4 11.34 -32.88 20.50
CA LYS A 4 12.40 -33.84 20.86
C LYS A 4 12.00 -34.98 21.81
N HIS A 5 10.79 -34.97 22.37
CA HIS A 5 10.28 -36.01 23.29
C HIS A 5 8.92 -36.59 22.86
N CYS A 6 8.45 -36.32 21.64
CA CYS A 6 7.14 -36.81 21.20
C CYS A 6 7.31 -38.15 20.48
N ASN A 7 6.82 -39.25 21.08
CA ASN A 7 6.73 -40.54 20.40
C ASN A 7 5.55 -40.48 19.42
N ILE A 8 5.84 -40.31 18.12
CA ILE A 8 4.81 -40.28 17.07
C ILE A 8 4.46 -41.73 16.70
N GLU A 9 3.29 -42.17 17.14
CA GLU A 9 2.72 -43.48 16.79
C GLU A 9 2.59 -43.66 15.27
N THR A 10 2.64 -44.91 14.80
CA THR A 10 2.66 -45.24 13.36
C THR A 10 1.44 -44.71 12.61
N ASP A 11 0.24 -44.78 13.21
CA ASP A 11 -1.00 -44.20 12.66
C ASP A 11 -0.93 -42.67 12.53
N GLN A 12 -0.37 -41.98 13.53
CA GLN A 12 -0.22 -40.53 13.50
C GLN A 12 0.78 -40.11 12.42
N ARG A 13 1.89 -40.84 12.31
CA ARG A 13 2.88 -40.65 11.24
C ARG A 13 2.26 -40.84 9.86
N PHE A 14 1.44 -41.88 9.67
CA PHE A 14 0.74 -42.12 8.40
C PHE A 14 -0.16 -40.94 8.03
N LYS A 15 -1.04 -40.49 8.93
CA LYS A 15 -1.94 -39.34 8.70
C LYS A 15 -1.18 -38.06 8.37
N MET A 16 -0.06 -37.81 9.07
CA MET A 16 0.79 -36.66 8.79
C MET A 16 1.43 -36.76 7.40
N ASN A 17 1.94 -37.93 7.01
CA ASN A 17 2.54 -38.13 5.70
C ASN A 17 1.53 -37.93 4.56
N GLU A 18 0.32 -38.49 4.69
CA GLU A 18 -0.74 -38.28 3.69
C GLU A 18 -1.12 -36.80 3.58
N SER A 19 -1.24 -36.10 4.73
CA SER A 19 -1.53 -34.67 4.73
C SER A 19 -0.42 -33.84 4.10
N MET A 20 0.85 -34.17 4.38
CA MET A 20 2.03 -33.52 3.78
C MET A 20 2.07 -33.75 2.28
N THR A 21 1.86 -34.99 1.83
CA THR A 21 1.82 -35.34 0.40
C THR A 21 0.75 -34.53 -0.32
N HIS A 22 -0.46 -34.44 0.25
CA HIS A 22 -1.52 -33.63 -0.34
C HIS A 22 -1.19 -32.12 -0.36
N MET A 23 -0.53 -31.59 0.67
CA MET A 23 -0.07 -30.20 0.66
C MET A 23 0.97 -29.93 -0.42
N GLU A 24 1.89 -30.88 -0.66
CA GLU A 24 2.90 -30.79 -1.72
C GLU A 24 2.23 -30.84 -3.10
N GLU A 25 1.25 -31.72 -3.31
CA GLU A 25 0.46 -31.77 -4.55
C GLU A 25 -0.28 -30.46 -4.83
N LEU A 26 -0.93 -29.89 -3.82
CA LEU A 26 -1.61 -28.61 -3.94
C LEU A 26 -0.65 -27.48 -4.30
N GLN A 27 0.58 -27.49 -3.74
CA GLN A 27 1.60 -26.51 -4.09
C GLN A 27 1.99 -26.63 -5.57
N VAL A 28 2.20 -27.85 -6.08
CA VAL A 28 2.48 -28.08 -7.50
C VAL A 28 1.34 -27.56 -8.39
N HIS A 29 0.09 -27.74 -7.99
CA HIS A 29 -1.06 -27.20 -8.74
C HIS A 29 -1.13 -25.67 -8.72
N ILE A 30 -0.78 -25.03 -7.60
CA ILE A 30 -0.69 -23.57 -7.50
C ILE A 30 0.38 -23.05 -8.45
N ASP A 31 1.59 -23.64 -8.42
CA ASP A 31 2.71 -23.21 -9.25
C ASP A 31 2.38 -23.33 -10.75
N ASN A 32 1.74 -24.44 -11.14
CA ASN A 32 1.28 -24.64 -12.51
C ASN A 32 0.24 -23.58 -12.94
N CYS A 33 -0.70 -23.22 -12.05
CA CYS A 33 -1.66 -22.15 -12.31
C CYS A 33 -0.97 -20.78 -12.46
N GLU A 34 0.03 -20.49 -11.62
CA GLU A 34 0.79 -19.23 -11.68
C GLU A 34 1.56 -19.11 -13.00
N ILE A 35 2.22 -20.18 -13.44
CA ILE A 35 2.91 -20.24 -14.74
C ILE A 35 1.93 -19.96 -15.88
N GLU A 36 0.78 -20.63 -15.89
CA GLU A 36 -0.23 -20.48 -16.93
C GLU A 36 -0.88 -19.09 -16.95
N MET A 37 -1.03 -18.47 -15.78
CA MET A 37 -1.48 -17.10 -15.64
C MET A 37 -0.44 -16.10 -16.17
N MET A 38 0.85 -16.26 -15.85
CA MET A 38 1.90 -15.37 -16.38
C MET A 38 1.99 -15.46 -17.91
N LYS A 39 1.88 -16.67 -18.49
CA LYS A 39 1.84 -16.83 -19.95
C LYS A 39 0.68 -16.07 -20.58
N ARG A 40 -0.50 -16.11 -19.97
CA ARG A 40 -1.70 -15.37 -20.45
C ARG A 40 -1.59 -13.87 -20.23
N ALA A 41 -0.91 -13.44 -19.17
CA ALA A 41 -0.68 -12.03 -18.87
C ALA A 41 0.44 -11.40 -19.72
N ALA A 42 1.27 -12.20 -20.41
CA ALA A 42 2.40 -11.73 -21.20
C ALA A 42 2.09 -10.59 -22.21
N PRO A 43 0.94 -10.58 -22.92
CA PRO A 43 0.58 -9.46 -23.80
C PRO A 43 0.40 -8.12 -23.07
N MET A 44 0.21 -8.17 -21.74
CA MET A 44 -0.04 -7.02 -20.88
C MET A 44 1.16 -6.69 -19.98
N PHE A 45 2.35 -7.19 -20.35
CA PHE A 45 3.57 -7.10 -19.55
C PHE A 45 3.91 -5.67 -19.12
N ASP A 46 3.94 -4.75 -20.08
CA ASP A 46 4.31 -3.36 -19.81
C ASP A 46 3.31 -2.69 -18.85
N GLN A 47 2.02 -2.98 -19.00
CA GLN A 47 0.97 -2.40 -18.17
C GLN A 47 1.07 -2.87 -16.71
N PHE A 48 1.27 -4.17 -16.45
CA PHE A 48 1.39 -4.64 -15.08
C PHE A 48 2.73 -4.28 -14.44
N MET A 49 3.82 -4.23 -15.22
CA MET A 49 5.11 -3.78 -14.72
C MET A 49 5.08 -2.29 -14.35
N HIS A 50 4.35 -1.47 -15.11
CA HIS A 50 4.14 -0.05 -14.79
C HIS A 50 3.49 0.14 -13.43
N ILE A 51 2.42 -0.60 -13.14
CA ILE A 51 1.70 -0.51 -11.86
C ILE A 51 2.55 -1.03 -10.68
N THR A 52 3.47 -1.94 -10.93
CA THR A 52 4.38 -2.51 -9.90
C THR A 52 5.33 -1.45 -9.32
N GLN A 53 5.51 -0.30 -9.99
CA GLN A 53 6.24 0.85 -9.44
C GLN A 53 5.57 1.45 -8.19
N LEU A 54 4.28 1.19 -8.00
CA LEU A 54 3.57 1.60 -6.80
C LEU A 54 4.03 0.77 -5.58
N PRO A 55 4.47 1.41 -4.48
CA PRO A 55 4.95 0.66 -3.33
C PRO A 55 3.85 -0.23 -2.73
N GLY A 56 4.21 -1.50 -2.48
CA GLY A 56 3.31 -2.52 -1.93
C GLY A 56 2.55 -3.36 -2.96
N ILE A 57 2.75 -3.14 -4.26
CA ILE A 57 2.23 -4.00 -5.32
C ILE A 57 3.32 -4.98 -5.78
N SER A 58 2.99 -6.28 -5.79
CA SER A 58 3.81 -7.31 -6.42
C SER A 58 3.35 -7.57 -7.85
N THR A 59 4.17 -8.24 -8.66
CA THR A 59 3.82 -8.62 -10.03
C THR A 59 2.52 -9.42 -10.10
N LEU A 60 2.34 -10.40 -9.20
CA LEU A 60 1.11 -11.18 -9.08
C LEU A 60 -0.10 -10.28 -8.78
N SER A 61 0.03 -9.37 -7.81
CA SER A 61 -1.02 -8.42 -7.49
C SER A 61 -1.34 -7.48 -8.66
N ALA A 62 -0.34 -7.04 -9.42
CA ALA A 62 -0.53 -6.19 -10.59
C ALA A 62 -1.32 -6.91 -11.69
N ILE A 63 -0.98 -8.18 -11.96
CA ILE A 63 -1.73 -9.03 -12.90
C ILE A 63 -3.18 -9.16 -12.47
N LEU A 64 -3.43 -9.49 -11.20
CA LEU A 64 -4.79 -9.64 -10.66
C LEU A 64 -5.60 -8.34 -10.69
N ILE A 65 -4.95 -7.20 -10.38
CA ILE A 65 -5.60 -5.89 -10.47
C ILE A 65 -6.02 -5.62 -11.91
N ILE A 66 -5.10 -5.78 -12.88
CA ILE A 66 -5.39 -5.56 -14.29
C ILE A 66 -6.43 -6.55 -14.82
N SER A 67 -6.46 -7.80 -14.37
CA SER A 67 -7.48 -8.75 -14.79
C SER A 67 -8.88 -8.36 -14.31
N GLU A 68 -8.99 -7.67 -13.17
CA GLU A 68 -10.26 -7.21 -12.61
C GLU A 68 -10.71 -5.88 -13.20
N ILE A 69 -9.80 -4.91 -13.36
CA ILE A 69 -10.13 -3.55 -13.79
C ILE A 69 -9.90 -3.30 -15.28
N GLY A 70 -9.21 -4.19 -16.01
CA GLY A 70 -8.81 -3.98 -17.40
C GLY A 70 -7.72 -2.91 -17.60
N VAL A 71 -7.34 -2.69 -18.85
CA VAL A 71 -6.38 -1.62 -19.25
C VAL A 71 -7.07 -0.37 -19.79
N ASP A 72 -8.31 -0.50 -20.27
CA ASP A 72 -9.07 0.64 -20.76
C ASP A 72 -9.79 1.34 -19.60
N MET A 73 -9.27 2.47 -19.16
CA MET A 73 -9.90 3.24 -18.08
C MET A 73 -11.19 3.95 -18.51
N LYS A 74 -11.49 4.03 -19.82
CA LYS A 74 -12.73 4.66 -20.34
C LYS A 74 -14.00 3.93 -19.92
N GLN A 75 -13.90 2.68 -19.48
CA GLN A 75 -15.03 1.93 -18.93
C GLN A 75 -15.56 2.54 -17.62
N PHE A 76 -14.74 3.37 -16.95
CA PHE A 76 -15.13 4.13 -15.77
C PHE A 76 -15.18 5.62 -16.14
N GLU A 77 -16.27 6.29 -15.79
CA GLU A 77 -16.44 7.74 -15.96
C GLU A 77 -15.48 8.54 -15.08
N SER A 78 -15.08 7.98 -13.93
CA SER A 78 -14.12 8.60 -13.00
C SER A 78 -13.44 7.58 -12.09
N ASP A 79 -12.32 8.01 -11.49
CA ASP A 79 -11.63 7.30 -10.39
C ASP A 79 -12.58 6.97 -9.23
N LYS A 80 -13.55 7.86 -8.96
CA LYS A 80 -14.56 7.65 -7.93
C LYS A 80 -15.45 6.47 -8.25
N GLN A 81 -15.89 6.34 -9.50
CA GLN A 81 -16.72 5.20 -9.94
C GLN A 81 -15.97 3.88 -9.78
N LEU A 82 -14.68 3.83 -10.17
CA LEU A 82 -13.84 2.66 -9.95
C LEU A 82 -13.72 2.30 -8.46
N THR A 83 -13.49 3.28 -7.58
CA THR A 83 -13.40 3.00 -6.13
C THR A 83 -14.72 2.54 -5.52
N CYS A 84 -15.85 2.98 -6.07
CA CYS A 84 -17.18 2.48 -5.70
C CYS A 84 -17.40 1.05 -6.17
N TRP A 85 -17.06 0.75 -7.43
CA TRP A 85 -17.14 -0.59 -8.01
C TRP A 85 -16.26 -1.60 -7.25
N ALA A 86 -15.04 -1.21 -6.89
CA ALA A 86 -14.13 -2.00 -6.07
C ALA A 86 -14.56 -2.12 -4.59
N GLY A 87 -15.64 -1.45 -4.17
CA GLY A 87 -16.15 -1.50 -2.79
C GLY A 87 -15.26 -0.82 -1.74
N LEU A 88 -14.37 0.09 -2.16
CA LEU A 88 -13.50 0.87 -1.29
C LEU A 88 -14.13 2.20 -0.84
N ALA A 89 -15.23 2.59 -1.48
CA ALA A 89 -16.03 3.73 -1.06
C ALA A 89 -17.03 3.36 0.06
N PRO A 90 -17.33 4.27 1.00
CA PRO A 90 -18.44 4.09 1.93
C PRO A 90 -19.75 4.04 1.13
N ALA A 91 -20.66 3.13 1.50
CA ALA A 91 -21.95 3.06 0.85
C ALA A 91 -22.80 4.29 1.21
N ASN A 92 -23.58 4.79 0.25
CA ASN A 92 -24.53 5.86 0.48
C ASN A 92 -25.92 5.24 0.73
N ASN A 93 -26.46 5.38 1.94
CA ASN A 93 -27.81 4.93 2.29
C ASN A 93 -28.59 6.14 2.82
N GLU A 94 -29.22 6.82 1.88
CA GLU A 94 -30.07 7.96 2.12
C GLU A 94 -31.49 7.61 1.68
N SER A 95 -32.44 7.78 2.59
CA SER A 95 -33.86 7.56 2.35
C SER A 95 -34.63 8.72 2.96
N ALA A 96 -35.53 9.35 2.19
CA ALA A 96 -36.32 10.50 2.65
C ALA A 96 -35.46 11.60 3.33
N ASN A 97 -34.35 12.01 2.68
CA ASN A 97 -33.39 13.01 3.19
C ASN A 97 -32.73 12.70 4.55
N LYS A 98 -32.82 11.45 5.03
CA LYS A 98 -32.12 10.99 6.23
C LYS A 98 -30.89 10.18 5.85
N LYS A 99 -29.71 10.68 6.23
CA LYS A 99 -28.43 9.98 6.06
C LYS A 99 -28.22 8.99 7.21
N LYS A 100 -28.16 7.70 6.88
CA LYS A 100 -27.85 6.65 7.85
C LYS A 100 -26.34 6.42 7.93
N SER A 101 -25.85 5.96 9.08
CA SER A 101 -24.47 5.46 9.20
C SER A 101 -24.33 4.17 8.41
N VAL A 102 -23.38 4.11 7.48
CA VAL A 102 -23.23 2.96 6.57
C VAL A 102 -21.83 2.35 6.67
N ARG A 103 -21.77 1.04 6.49
CA ARG A 103 -20.51 0.30 6.31
C ARG A 103 -20.02 0.44 4.87
N ILE A 104 -18.78 0.03 4.63
CA ILE A 104 -18.26 -0.09 3.26
C ILE A 104 -19.07 -1.14 2.48
N SER A 105 -19.10 -0.99 1.15
CA SER A 105 -19.80 -1.92 0.28
C SER A 105 -19.18 -3.33 0.35
N LYS A 106 -20.03 -4.35 0.13
CA LYS A 106 -19.58 -5.73 -0.07
C LYS A 106 -19.01 -5.97 -1.48
N ALA A 107 -19.09 -4.99 -2.38
CA ALA A 107 -18.50 -5.05 -3.73
C ALA A 107 -16.99 -5.29 -3.73
N GLY A 108 -16.46 -5.72 -4.87
CA GLY A 108 -15.03 -6.05 -5.07
C GLY A 108 -14.60 -7.28 -4.28
N GLN A 109 -15.24 -8.44 -4.48
CA GLN A 109 -14.95 -9.66 -3.71
C GLN A 109 -13.49 -10.09 -3.80
N TYR A 110 -12.86 -9.93 -4.97
CA TYR A 110 -11.45 -10.30 -5.20
C TYR A 110 -10.52 -9.10 -5.08
N LEU A 111 -10.88 -7.98 -5.73
CA LEU A 111 -10.03 -6.79 -5.79
C LEU A 111 -9.83 -6.11 -4.42
N LYS A 112 -10.86 -6.04 -3.56
CA LYS A 112 -10.74 -5.35 -2.26
C LYS A 112 -9.82 -6.07 -1.28
N PRO A 113 -9.96 -7.40 -1.04
CA PRO A 113 -8.99 -8.13 -0.22
C PRO A 113 -7.57 -8.03 -0.74
N LEU A 114 -7.37 -8.12 -2.06
CA LEU A 114 -6.06 -7.98 -2.69
C LEU A 114 -5.43 -6.61 -2.41
N LEU A 115 -6.16 -5.51 -2.64
CA LEU A 115 -5.68 -4.15 -2.37
C LEU A 115 -5.44 -3.91 -0.88
N VAL A 116 -6.19 -4.56 0.01
CA VAL A 116 -5.93 -4.52 1.45
C VAL A 116 -4.59 -5.19 1.79
N GLN A 117 -4.24 -6.32 1.16
CA GLN A 117 -2.92 -6.95 1.34
C GLN A 117 -1.80 -6.06 0.79
N CYS A 118 -2.01 -5.47 -0.39
CA CYS A 118 -1.05 -4.54 -0.98
C CYS A 118 -0.82 -3.31 -0.07
N ALA A 119 -1.91 -2.75 0.47
CA ALA A 119 -1.84 -1.65 1.43
C ALA A 119 -1.12 -2.05 2.73
N LEU A 120 -1.36 -3.26 3.25
CA LEU A 120 -0.63 -3.79 4.41
C LEU A 120 0.87 -3.93 4.15
N GLY A 121 1.26 -4.33 2.93
CA GLY A 121 2.65 -4.34 2.48
C GLY A 121 3.24 -2.94 2.41
N ALA A 122 2.52 -2.01 1.80
CA ALA A 122 2.95 -0.62 1.60
C ALA A 122 3.20 0.13 2.92
N ILE A 123 2.39 -0.10 3.94
CA ILE A 123 2.51 0.61 5.24
C ILE A 123 3.63 0.07 6.14
N LYS A 124 4.30 -1.03 5.76
CA LYS A 124 5.45 -1.55 6.53
C LYS A 124 6.59 -0.55 6.54
N ASP A 125 6.78 0.14 5.42
CA ASP A 125 7.65 1.31 5.35
C ASP A 125 6.95 2.51 6.02
N LYS A 126 7.48 2.93 7.17
CA LYS A 126 6.93 4.02 7.98
C LYS A 126 7.29 5.40 7.43
N GLU A 127 8.40 5.50 6.70
CA GLU A 127 8.89 6.75 6.10
C GLU A 127 8.32 6.94 4.68
N GLY A 128 7.89 5.86 4.05
CA GLY A 128 7.20 5.89 2.77
C GLY A 128 5.87 6.68 2.79
N TYR A 129 5.48 7.15 1.61
CA TYR A 129 4.27 7.96 1.39
C TYR A 129 3.01 7.37 2.03
N PHE A 130 2.74 6.08 1.78
CA PHE A 130 1.57 5.39 2.33
C PHE A 130 1.69 5.17 3.84
N GLY A 131 2.88 4.92 4.39
CA GLY A 131 3.12 4.80 5.83
C GLY A 131 2.83 6.09 6.60
N ILE A 132 3.27 7.24 6.07
CA ILE A 132 2.99 8.56 6.63
C ILE A 132 1.48 8.84 6.61
N LYS A 133 0.82 8.64 5.47
CA LYS A 133 -0.63 8.84 5.32
C LYS A 133 -1.42 7.93 6.25
N TYR A 134 -1.05 6.66 6.31
CA TYR A 134 -1.65 5.66 7.17
C TYR A 134 -1.58 6.10 8.63
N SER A 135 -0.41 6.54 9.10
CA SER A 135 -0.20 6.98 10.47
C SER A 135 -1.09 8.17 10.84
N ARG A 136 -1.22 9.16 9.94
CA ARG A 136 -2.12 10.32 10.14
C ARG A 136 -3.59 9.91 10.24
N ILE A 137 -4.05 8.99 9.39
CA ILE A 137 -5.45 8.55 9.37
C ILE A 137 -5.74 7.63 10.57
N LYS A 138 -4.83 6.69 10.88
CA LYS A 138 -4.94 5.75 11.99
C LYS A 138 -5.15 6.47 13.32
N LYS A 139 -4.38 7.54 13.59
CA LYS A 139 -4.51 8.35 14.81
C LYS A 139 -5.93 8.88 15.04
N ARG A 140 -6.67 9.23 13.98
CA ARG A 140 -8.02 9.82 14.07
C ARG A 140 -9.16 8.83 13.92
N ARG A 141 -8.97 7.76 13.13
CA ARG A 141 -10.08 6.88 12.66
C ARG A 141 -9.88 5.40 12.99
N GLY A 142 -8.71 5.00 13.49
CA GLY A 142 -8.36 3.62 13.80
C GLY A 142 -7.83 2.81 12.61
N HIS A 143 -7.28 1.63 12.92
CA HIS A 143 -6.52 0.78 11.99
C HIS A 143 -7.31 0.36 10.75
N LYS A 144 -8.50 -0.23 10.93
CA LYS A 144 -9.32 -0.78 9.82
C LYS A 144 -9.70 0.31 8.80
N LYS A 145 -10.10 1.49 9.26
CA LYS A 145 -10.47 2.62 8.40
C LYS A 145 -9.26 3.20 7.67
N ALA A 146 -8.10 3.23 8.34
CA ALA A 146 -6.87 3.71 7.73
C ALA A 146 -6.41 2.81 6.57
N ILE A 147 -6.46 1.47 6.72
CA ILE A 147 -6.07 0.55 5.64
C ILE A 147 -6.96 0.71 4.41
N ILE A 148 -8.28 0.77 4.59
CA ILE A 148 -9.20 0.97 3.46
C ILE A 148 -8.94 2.30 2.76
N ALA A 149 -8.61 3.36 3.52
CA ALA A 149 -8.23 4.64 2.92
C ALA A 149 -6.95 4.53 2.08
N ILE A 150 -5.93 3.80 2.55
CA ILE A 150 -4.70 3.56 1.76
C ILE A 150 -5.00 2.72 0.52
N ALA A 151 -5.76 1.62 0.65
CA ALA A 151 -6.17 0.81 -0.50
C ALA A 151 -6.92 1.65 -1.55
N ARG A 152 -7.79 2.57 -1.11
CA ARG A 152 -8.46 3.53 -2.01
C ARG A 152 -7.47 4.48 -2.68
N MET A 153 -6.51 5.04 -1.94
CA MET A 153 -5.47 5.92 -2.51
C MET A 153 -4.61 5.17 -3.55
N MET A 154 -4.26 3.91 -3.28
CA MET A 154 -3.54 3.06 -4.22
C MET A 154 -4.36 2.86 -5.50
N LEU A 155 -5.63 2.47 -5.39
CA LEU A 155 -6.47 2.25 -6.57
C LEU A 155 -6.66 3.51 -7.43
N VAL A 156 -6.83 4.67 -6.79
CA VAL A 156 -6.89 5.95 -7.51
C VAL A 156 -5.56 6.25 -8.22
N SER A 157 -4.44 5.96 -7.57
CA SER A 157 -3.11 6.14 -8.18
C SER A 157 -2.96 5.24 -9.41
N ILE A 158 -3.37 3.97 -9.31
CA ILE A 158 -3.35 3.01 -10.42
C ILE A 158 -4.20 3.51 -11.60
N TYR A 159 -5.42 3.99 -11.33
CA TYR A 159 -6.30 4.55 -12.36
C TYR A 159 -5.62 5.66 -13.17
N HIS A 160 -4.97 6.60 -12.48
CA HIS A 160 -4.26 7.69 -13.14
C HIS A 160 -2.99 7.23 -13.85
N MET A 161 -2.23 6.30 -13.25
CA MET A 161 -1.03 5.73 -13.89
C MET A 161 -1.36 5.04 -15.22
N ILE A 162 -2.48 4.31 -15.30
CA ILE A 162 -2.93 3.68 -16.54
C ILE A 162 -3.45 4.73 -17.54
N LEU A 163 -4.21 5.72 -17.06
CA LEU A 163 -4.81 6.74 -17.92
C LEU A 163 -3.79 7.70 -18.55
N THR A 164 -2.80 8.17 -17.77
CA THR A 164 -1.80 9.15 -18.23
C THR A 164 -0.51 8.50 -18.71
N GLY A 165 -0.24 7.25 -18.32
CA GLY A 165 1.05 6.58 -18.55
C GLY A 165 2.18 7.09 -17.65
N GLU A 166 1.90 8.02 -16.74
CA GLU A 166 2.91 8.55 -15.83
C GLU A 166 3.21 7.57 -14.69
N THR A 167 4.45 7.63 -14.20
CA THR A 167 4.90 6.85 -13.04
C THR A 167 4.33 7.42 -11.74
N PHE A 168 4.18 6.59 -10.71
CA PHE A 168 3.69 7.07 -9.41
C PHE A 168 4.60 8.16 -8.81
N ASN A 169 4.04 9.34 -8.55
CA ASN A 169 4.71 10.42 -7.84
C ASN A 169 4.09 10.62 -6.45
N PRO A 170 4.83 10.37 -5.35
CA PRO A 170 4.35 10.52 -3.98
C PRO A 170 4.26 12.00 -3.57
N SER A 171 3.31 12.71 -4.15
CA SER A 171 3.09 14.14 -3.92
C SER A 171 1.69 14.39 -3.39
N ASP A 172 1.59 15.31 -2.44
CA ASP A 172 0.30 15.75 -1.91
C ASP A 172 -0.19 16.99 -2.64
N TYR A 173 -1.50 17.08 -2.86
CA TYR A 173 -2.12 18.30 -3.38
C TYR A 173 -1.78 19.53 -2.51
N GLU A 174 -1.73 19.37 -1.19
CA GLU A 174 -1.29 20.40 -0.25
C GLU A 174 0.16 20.85 -0.53
N SER A 175 1.07 19.90 -0.83
CA SER A 175 2.45 20.26 -1.18
C SER A 175 2.57 20.96 -2.53
N PHE A 176 1.65 20.73 -3.47
CA PHE A 176 1.61 21.50 -4.73
C PHE A 176 1.00 22.89 -4.56
N ARG A 177 -0.07 23.00 -3.76
CA ARG A 177 -0.75 24.27 -3.51
C ARG A 177 0.06 25.20 -2.62
N ASN A 178 0.67 24.64 -1.59
CA ASN A 178 1.50 25.33 -0.62
C ASN A 178 2.83 24.57 -0.53
N PRO A 179 3.74 24.74 -1.51
CA PRO A 179 5.07 24.17 -1.41
C PRO A 179 5.69 24.71 -0.12
N ASN A 180 6.06 23.81 0.79
CA ASN A 180 6.90 24.22 1.91
C ASN A 180 8.15 24.89 1.33
N PRO A 181 8.58 26.05 1.85
CA PRO A 181 9.85 26.61 1.44
C PRO A 181 10.91 25.52 1.57
N PRO A 182 11.87 25.41 0.62
CA PRO A 182 12.87 24.37 0.65
C PRO A 182 13.46 24.34 2.05
N ILE A 183 13.43 23.17 2.69
CA ILE A 183 14.04 22.98 4.00
C ILE A 183 15.52 23.29 3.77
N LYS A 184 15.95 24.51 4.09
CA LYS A 184 17.36 24.82 4.22
C LYS A 184 17.82 23.90 5.33
N GLN A 185 18.49 22.80 4.99
CA GLN A 185 19.31 22.10 5.95
C GLN A 185 20.26 23.16 6.50
N GLN A 186 19.96 23.69 7.69
CA GLN A 186 20.93 24.50 8.40
C GLN A 186 22.05 23.52 8.72
N VAL A 187 23.08 23.52 7.88
CA VAL A 187 24.36 22.94 8.24
C VAL A 187 24.79 23.76 9.46
N LEU A 188 24.61 23.19 10.65
CA LEU A 188 25.06 23.77 11.90
C LEU A 188 26.59 23.71 11.89
N THR A 189 27.21 24.65 11.19
CA THR A 189 28.65 24.87 11.27
C THR A 189 28.98 25.49 12.62
N GLU A 190 30.18 25.21 13.14
CA GLU A 190 30.65 25.81 14.40
C GLU A 190 30.55 27.35 14.34
N GLU A 191 30.85 27.92 13.18
CA GLU A 191 30.73 29.36 12.90
C GLU A 191 29.29 29.88 13.03
N SER A 192 28.32 29.19 12.41
CA SER A 192 26.91 29.56 12.50
C SER A 192 26.37 29.44 13.92
N ALA A 193 26.87 28.49 14.72
CA ALA A 193 26.48 28.31 16.11
C ALA A 193 27.08 29.42 17.00
N ILE A 194 28.34 29.80 16.80
CA ILE A 194 28.98 30.91 17.51
C ILE A 194 28.28 32.24 17.17
N GLU A 195 27.91 32.46 15.91
CA GLU A 195 27.20 33.67 15.49
C GLU A 195 25.81 33.78 16.12
N PHE A 196 25.08 32.66 16.23
CA PHE A 196 23.81 32.60 16.94
C PHE A 196 23.96 32.96 18.43
N LEU A 197 24.95 32.37 19.12
CA LEU A 197 25.21 32.65 20.53
C LEU A 197 25.59 34.12 20.79
N LYS A 198 26.38 34.72 19.90
CA LYS A 198 26.67 36.18 19.93
C LYS A 198 25.40 37.01 19.78
N LYS A 199 24.55 36.68 18.81
CA LYS A 199 23.27 37.38 18.58
C LYS A 199 22.31 37.24 19.76
N SER A 200 22.35 36.12 20.48
CA SER A 200 21.58 35.90 21.71
C SER A 200 22.19 36.55 22.96
N GLY A 201 23.31 37.28 22.83
CA GLY A 201 23.90 38.06 23.92
C GLY A 201 24.79 37.26 24.88
N PHE A 202 25.18 36.03 24.52
CA PHE A 202 26.11 35.23 25.31
C PHE A 202 27.56 35.56 24.97
N ASP A 203 28.42 35.65 25.99
CA ASP A 203 29.85 35.87 25.82
C ASP A 203 30.55 34.56 25.39
N VAL A 204 30.85 34.49 24.10
CA VAL A 204 31.48 33.33 23.45
C VAL A 204 33.02 33.36 23.46
N SER A 205 33.65 34.35 24.11
CA SER A 205 35.12 34.51 24.15
C SER A 205 35.87 33.31 24.75
N LYS A 206 35.18 32.45 25.51
CA LYS A 206 35.74 31.22 26.10
C LYS A 206 35.61 29.97 25.22
N LEU A 207 34.89 30.05 24.10
CA LEU A 207 34.55 28.89 23.26
C LEU A 207 35.44 28.75 22.03
N THR A 208 36.25 29.76 21.69
CA THR A 208 37.27 29.65 20.64
C THR A 208 38.41 28.78 21.14
N LYS A 209 38.71 27.67 20.44
CA LYS A 209 39.96 26.92 20.64
C LYS A 209 41.16 27.86 20.39
N PRO A 210 42.28 27.67 21.11
CA PRO A 210 43.51 28.42 20.87
C PRO A 210 44.05 28.22 19.44
#